data_AF-A0A536I0F1-F1
#
_entry.id   AF-A0A536I0F1-F1
#
_cell.length_a   1.000
_cell.length_b   1.000
_cell.length_c   1.000
_cell.angle_alpha   90.00
_cell.angle_beta   90.00
_cell.angle_gamma   90.00
#
_symmetry.space_group_name_H-M   'P 1'
#
loop_
_entity.id
_entity.type
_entity.pdbx_description
1 polymer ?
#
loop_
_entity_poly.entity_id
_entity_poly.type
_entity_poly.pdbx_seq_one_letter_code
_entity_poly.pdbx_strand_id
1 'polypeptide(L)' 'GGAFDSGVINSGGGFSFTFRSAGTYAYHCDIHSYMHGTIIVR' A
#
# COMPACT_ATOMS: atom_id res chain seq x y z
N GLY A 1 10.36 2.66 -4.90
CA GLY A 1 9.05 3.16 -4.45
C GLY A 1 8.42 4.10 -5.44
N GLY A 2 7.17 3.83 -5.80
CA GLY A 2 6.29 4.84 -6.40
C GLY A 2 5.69 5.75 -5.34
N ALA A 3 4.66 6.52 -5.67
CA ALA A 3 4.01 7.45 -4.73
C ALA A 3 3.31 6.76 -3.55
N PHE A 4 2.85 5.51 -3.73
CA PHE A 4 2.28 4.67 -2.68
C PHE A 4 3.33 3.64 -2.23
N ASP A 5 4.21 4.07 -1.34
CA ASP A 5 5.28 3.26 -0.75
C ASP A 5 5.41 3.64 0.73
N SER A 6 5.16 2.69 1.62
CA SER A 6 5.28 2.89 3.07
C SER A 6 6.70 2.76 3.60
N GLY A 7 7.61 2.20 2.79
CA GLY A 7 8.83 1.56 3.28
C GLY A 7 8.52 0.44 4.28
N VAL A 8 9.53 0.10 5.09
CA VAL A 8 9.39 -0.86 6.19
C VAL A 8 8.66 -0.21 7.36
N ILE A 9 7.50 -0.75 7.72
CA ILE A 9 6.76 -0.35 8.92
C ILE A 9 7.18 -1.26 10.08
N ASN A 10 7.85 -0.70 11.08
CA ASN A 10 8.21 -1.41 12.31
C ASN A 10 7.01 -1.60 13.23
N SER A 11 7.12 -2.50 14.20
CA SER A 11 6.08 -2.74 15.21
C SER A 11 5.62 -1.44 15.88
N GLY A 12 4.31 -1.20 15.89
CA GLY A 12 3.70 0.03 16.42
C GLY A 12 3.70 1.22 15.45
N GLY A 13 4.31 1.09 14.27
CA GLY A 13 4.28 2.09 13.21
C GLY A 13 2.95 2.11 12.43
N GLY A 14 2.76 3.16 11.63
CA GLY A 14 1.62 3.31 10.73
C GLY A 14 2.00 4.10 9.48
N PHE A 15 1.20 3.96 8.44
CA PHE A 15 1.35 4.67 7.18
C PHE A 15 -0.03 5.09 6.65
N SER A 16 -0.10 6.29 6.09
CA SER A 16 -1.33 6.86 5.52
C SER A 16 -1.07 7.38 4.12
N PHE A 17 -1.99 7.07 3.21
CA PHE A 17 -1.97 7.57 1.84
C PHE A 17 -3.39 7.90 1.37
N THR A 18 -3.53 8.99 0.61
CA THR A 18 -4.82 9.43 0.07
C THR A 18 -4.84 9.23 -1.45
N PHE A 19 -5.69 8.33 -1.91
CA PHE A 19 -5.99 8.18 -3.33
C PHE A 19 -6.91 9.32 -3.79
N ARG A 20 -6.49 10.08 -4.80
CA ARG A 20 -7.22 11.26 -5.32
C ARG A 20 -8.10 10.96 -6.52
N SER A 21 -8.05 9.73 -7.02
CA SER A 21 -8.77 9.33 -8.23
C SER A 21 -9.43 7.98 -7.99
N ALA A 22 -10.62 7.80 -8.57
CA ALA A 22 -11.25 6.50 -8.63
C ALA A 22 -10.37 5.53 -9.44
N GLY A 23 -10.36 4.27 -9.04
CA GLY A 23 -9.49 3.27 -9.65
C GLY A 23 -9.32 2.02 -8.81
N THR A 24 -8.64 1.04 -9.39
CA THR A 24 -8.23 -0.20 -8.72
C THR A 24 -6.72 -0.19 -8.59
N TYR A 25 -6.21 -0.31 -7.37
CA TYR A 25 -4.79 -0.23 -7.04
C TYR A 25 -4.37 -1.55 -6.39
N ALA A 26 -3.53 -2.32 -7.08
CA ALA A 26 -2.88 -3.48 -6.51
C ALA A 26 -1.72 -3.03 -5.60
N TYR A 27 -1.54 -3.71 -4.48
CA TYR A 27 -0.40 -3.50 -3.58
C TYR A 27 0.17 -4.84 -3.11
N HIS A 28 1.44 -4.81 -2.74
CA HIS A 28 2.14 -5.94 -2.16
C HIS A 28 3.08 -5.47 -1.06
N CYS A 29 3.60 -6.41 -0.26
CA CYS A 29 4.68 -6.15 0.67
C CYS A 29 5.99 -6.66 0.10
N ASP A 30 6.99 -5.77 -0.02
CA ASP A 30 8.30 -6.10 -0.61
C ASP A 30 9.05 -7.21 0.15
N ILE A 31 8.87 -7.29 1.48
CA ILE A 31 9.58 -8.26 2.34
C ILE A 31 8.79 -9.55 2.60
N HIS A 32 7.49 -9.58 2.29
CA HIS A 32 6.64 -10.74 2.48
C HIS A 32 5.97 -11.09 1.15
N SER A 33 6.57 -12.00 0.39
CA SER A 33 6.15 -12.36 -0.98
C SER A 33 4.72 -12.89 -1.11
N TYR A 34 4.10 -13.29 -0.01
CA TYR A 34 2.72 -13.78 0.04
C TYR A 34 1.67 -12.68 0.31
N MET A 35 2.10 -11.48 0.69
CA MET A 35 1.17 -10.38 1.03
C MET A 35 0.85 -9.56 -0.21
N HIS A 36 -0.33 -9.80 -0.77
CA HIS A 36 -0.90 -9.05 -1.89
C HIS A 36 -2.31 -8.59 -1.53
N GLY A 37 -2.72 -7.44 -2.04
CA GLY A 37 -4.08 -6.96 -1.88
C GLY A 37 -4.48 -5.94 -2.94
N THR A 38 -5.76 -5.61 -2.95
CA THR A 38 -6.35 -4.69 -3.92
C THR A 38 -7.19 -3.65 -3.20
N ILE A 39 -6.96 -2.38 -3.51
CA ILE A 39 -7.75 -1.25 -3.04
C ILE A 39 -8.63 -0.78 -4.20
N ILE A 40 -9.93 -0.66 -3.97
CA ILE A 40 -10.89 -0.13 -4.94
C ILE A 40 -11.40 1.21 -4.43
N VAL A 41 -11.11 2.27 -5.16
CA VAL A 41 -11.59 3.63 -4.90
C VAL A 41 -12.71 3.93 -5.89
N ARG A 42 -13.86 4.34 -5.38
CA ARG A 42 -15.07 4.63 -6.17
C ARG A 42 -15.48 6.09 -5.98
#